data_AF-A0A7W0LCI6-F1
#
_entry.id   AF-A0A7W0LCI6-F1
#
_cell.length_a   1.000
_cell.length_b   1.000
_cell.length_c   1.000
_cell.angle_alpha   90.00
_cell.angle_beta   90.00
_cell.angle_gamma   90.00
#
_symmetry.space_group_name_H-M   'P 1'
#
loop_
_entity.id
_entity.type
_entity.pdbx_description
1 polymer ?
#
loop_
_entity_poly.entity_id
_entity_poly.type
_entity_poly.pdbx_seq_one_letter_code
_entity_poly.pdbx_strand_id
1 'polypeptide(L)'
;MASIHPFRALRPAPGTAPSVSSVPYDVVTTEEARGLAAGNPLSFLRITRSEIDLPVSTDPYSAQVYARARANFDALKTQAPLVIEDRPSLYFYRLRMGEHEQTGIAGTFSVDEYEADVIKKHERTRRDKEDDRTRHIIELRAQTGVVFLTYKSSAGVDAIAQRVTAGDALYDFTADDGVHHAVWRASDAEAMELVAEFAKIPALYIADGHHRAASAARARAELKGQPDAAASNSFIAVAFPDDQVQILPYHRTVKDLAGRAPEQFLEDLRRVAPVAGGSATPGHQGEVSMYLAGRWYVIDL
;
A
#
# COMPACT_ATOMS: atom_id res chain seq x y z
N MET A 1 8.98 12.98 -17.61
CA MET A 1 9.75 12.10 -16.70
C MET A 1 9.07 12.12 -15.36
N ALA A 2 9.24 11.07 -14.57
CA ALA A 2 8.70 11.01 -13.23
C ALA A 2 9.51 11.90 -12.27
N SER A 3 8.83 12.53 -11.31
CA SER A 3 9.47 13.28 -10.25
C SER A 3 9.13 12.70 -8.89
N ILE A 4 10.08 12.83 -7.97
CA ILE A 4 9.92 12.52 -6.55
C ILE A 4 10.25 13.77 -5.75
N HIS A 5 9.47 14.03 -4.71
CA HIS A 5 9.62 15.22 -3.89
C HIS A 5 9.89 14.84 -2.43
N PRO A 6 10.93 15.42 -1.82
CA PRO A 6 11.13 15.35 -0.38
C PRO A 6 9.95 15.98 0.36
N PHE A 7 9.60 15.44 1.53
CA PHE A 7 8.50 15.94 2.34
C PHE A 7 8.83 15.93 3.82
N ARG A 8 8.13 16.77 4.59
CA ARG A 8 8.22 16.80 6.05
C ARG A 8 7.34 15.69 6.61
N ALA A 9 7.95 14.57 6.95
CA ALA A 9 7.22 13.43 7.48
C ALA A 9 6.66 13.75 8.88
N LEU A 10 5.43 13.31 9.11
CA LEU A 10 4.88 13.07 10.45
C LEU A 10 5.08 11.59 10.73
N ARG A 11 5.96 11.25 11.66
CA ARG A 11 6.38 9.85 11.89
C ARG A 11 6.47 9.54 13.38
N PRO A 12 6.28 8.28 13.82
CA PRO A 12 6.45 7.93 15.21
C PRO A 12 7.89 8.14 15.70
N ALA A 13 8.07 8.32 17.00
CA ALA A 13 9.39 8.13 17.58
C ALA A 13 9.85 6.68 17.36
N PRO A 14 11.16 6.40 17.19
CA PRO A 14 11.66 5.04 16.92
C PRO A 14 11.10 3.95 17.83
N GLY A 15 10.98 4.23 19.13
CA GLY A 15 10.47 3.26 20.12
C GLY A 15 8.97 2.94 20.03
N THR A 16 8.16 3.71 19.29
CA THR A 16 6.71 3.48 19.16
C THR A 16 6.30 3.03 17.76
N ALA A 17 7.22 2.99 16.79
CA ALA A 17 6.92 2.61 15.42
C ALA A 17 6.22 1.24 15.28
N PRO A 18 6.63 0.17 16.01
CA PRO A 18 5.94 -1.12 15.94
C PRO A 18 4.48 -1.02 16.41
N SER A 19 4.22 -0.34 17.52
CA SER A 19 2.86 -0.15 18.06
C SER A 19 1.97 0.74 17.18
N VAL A 20 2.57 1.68 16.44
CA VAL A 20 1.82 2.52 15.49
C VAL A 20 1.53 1.76 14.21
N SER A 21 2.46 0.97 13.70
CA SER A 21 2.32 0.27 12.42
C SER A 21 1.07 -0.62 12.35
N SER A 22 0.56 -0.81 11.14
CA SER A 22 -0.55 -1.73 10.91
C SER A 22 -0.53 -2.30 9.51
N VAL A 23 -1.23 -3.42 9.34
CA VAL A 23 -1.60 -3.96 8.02
C VAL A 23 -2.41 -2.94 7.21
N PRO A 24 -2.45 -3.09 5.86
CA PRO A 24 -3.33 -2.30 5.01
C PRO A 24 -4.80 -2.40 5.44
N TYR A 25 -5.53 -1.29 5.31
CA TYR A 25 -6.91 -1.21 5.80
C TYR A 25 -7.88 -2.08 5.00
N ASP A 26 -7.54 -2.43 3.76
CA ASP A 26 -8.38 -3.14 2.80
C ASP A 26 -8.08 -4.65 2.71
N VAL A 27 -7.15 -5.16 3.53
CA VAL A 27 -6.86 -6.60 3.65
C VAL A 27 -7.47 -7.24 4.89
N VAL A 28 -8.20 -6.47 5.70
CA VAL A 28 -8.84 -6.94 6.93
C VAL A 28 -10.33 -6.57 6.96
N THR A 29 -11.13 -7.41 7.59
CA THR A 29 -12.52 -7.10 7.95
C THR A 29 -12.58 -6.19 9.18
N THR A 30 -13.75 -5.63 9.49
CA THR A 30 -13.93 -4.81 10.72
C THR A 30 -13.70 -5.63 11.99
N GLU A 31 -14.06 -6.91 11.99
CA GLU A 31 -13.84 -7.81 13.12
C GLU A 31 -12.35 -8.09 13.32
N GLU A 32 -11.64 -8.46 12.25
CA GLU A 32 -10.19 -8.67 12.28
C GLU A 32 -9.45 -7.39 12.69
N ALA A 33 -9.84 -6.23 12.15
CA ALA A 33 -9.24 -4.94 12.52
C ALA A 33 -9.43 -4.62 14.01
N ARG A 34 -10.60 -4.95 14.58
CA ARG A 34 -10.85 -4.79 16.02
C ARG A 34 -9.97 -5.74 16.85
N GLY A 35 -9.78 -6.97 16.38
CA GLY A 35 -8.88 -7.95 16.99
C GLY A 35 -7.43 -7.48 16.98
N LEU A 36 -6.93 -7.04 15.82
CA LEU A 36 -5.56 -6.55 15.66
C LEU A 36 -5.26 -5.28 16.46
N ALA A 37 -6.24 -4.38 16.62
CA ALA A 37 -6.07 -3.17 17.42
C ALA A 37 -6.38 -3.37 18.92
N ALA A 38 -6.81 -4.57 19.34
CA ALA A 38 -7.15 -4.85 20.72
C ALA A 38 -5.92 -4.71 21.63
N GLY A 39 -6.06 -3.97 22.75
CA GLY A 39 -4.95 -3.73 23.68
C GLY A 39 -3.87 -2.75 23.18
N ASN A 40 -3.91 -2.33 21.91
CA ASN A 40 -2.96 -1.38 21.34
C ASN A 40 -3.66 -0.04 21.00
N PRO A 41 -3.60 0.97 21.89
CA PRO A 41 -4.20 2.29 21.63
C PRO A 41 -3.49 3.07 20.51
N LEU A 42 -2.25 2.70 20.15
CA LEU A 42 -1.45 3.41 19.15
C LEU A 42 -1.64 2.89 17.72
N SER A 43 -2.34 1.76 17.54
CA SER A 43 -2.51 1.12 16.23
C SER A 43 -3.10 2.07 15.20
N PHE A 44 -2.45 2.20 14.04
CA PHE A 44 -2.92 3.06 12.94
C PHE A 44 -4.27 2.59 12.34
N LEU A 45 -4.68 1.33 12.59
CA LEU A 45 -6.05 0.86 12.26
C LEU A 45 -7.13 1.68 12.94
N ARG A 46 -6.86 2.26 14.12
CA ARG A 46 -7.82 3.16 14.79
C ARG A 46 -8.09 4.43 14.00
N ILE A 47 -7.21 4.79 13.06
CA ILE A 47 -7.37 5.94 12.17
C ILE A 47 -7.96 5.50 10.84
N THR A 48 -7.38 4.49 10.21
CA THR A 48 -7.76 4.04 8.85
C THR A 48 -9.06 3.24 8.82
N ARG A 49 -9.41 2.61 9.95
CA ARG A 49 -10.62 1.80 10.24
C ARG A 49 -11.28 2.27 11.55
N SER A 50 -11.55 3.56 11.66
CA SER A 50 -12.05 4.19 12.89
C SER A 50 -13.42 3.69 13.35
N GLU A 51 -14.16 2.94 12.51
CA GLU A 51 -15.40 2.28 12.90
C GLU A 51 -15.20 1.18 13.96
N ILE A 52 -13.96 0.68 14.15
CA ILE A 52 -13.67 -0.32 15.19
C ILE A 52 -13.86 0.23 16.61
N ASP A 53 -13.79 1.55 16.78
CA ASP A 53 -13.96 2.29 18.05
C ASP A 53 -15.38 2.82 18.27
N LEU A 54 -16.32 2.38 17.44
CA LEU A 54 -17.74 2.74 17.50
C LEU A 54 -18.61 1.47 17.69
N PRO A 55 -19.89 1.62 18.07
CA PRO A 55 -20.81 0.48 18.14
C PRO A 55 -20.80 -0.32 16.83
N VAL A 56 -20.90 -1.64 16.93
CA VAL A 56 -20.83 -2.55 15.76
C VAL A 56 -21.89 -2.24 14.70
N SER A 57 -23.02 -1.66 15.11
CA SER A 57 -24.12 -1.26 14.21
C SER A 57 -23.89 0.07 13.48
N THR A 58 -22.80 0.79 13.76
CA THR A 58 -22.51 2.07 13.11
C THR A 58 -22.14 1.84 11.65
N ASP A 59 -22.78 2.59 10.75
CA ASP A 59 -22.41 2.61 9.33
C ASP A 59 -20.94 3.08 9.19
N PRO A 60 -20.06 2.24 8.59
CA PRO A 60 -18.65 2.56 8.37
C PRO A 60 -18.42 3.85 7.57
N TYR A 61 -19.41 4.33 6.80
CA TYR A 61 -19.30 5.53 5.99
C TYR A 61 -20.04 6.74 6.59
N SER A 62 -20.48 6.64 7.85
CA SER A 62 -21.16 7.73 8.55
C SER A 62 -20.21 8.84 8.98
N ALA A 63 -20.73 10.07 9.14
CA ALA A 63 -19.94 11.21 9.62
C ALA A 63 -19.25 10.97 10.97
N GLN A 64 -19.86 10.14 11.83
CA GLN A 64 -19.30 9.78 13.12
C GLN A 64 -17.97 9.02 12.98
N VAL A 65 -17.82 8.17 11.97
CA VAL A 65 -16.60 7.39 11.71
C VAL A 65 -15.44 8.32 11.32
N TYR A 66 -15.67 9.29 10.45
CA TYR A 66 -14.63 10.26 10.06
C TYR A 66 -14.25 11.20 11.21
N ALA A 67 -15.23 11.68 11.98
CA ALA A 67 -14.95 12.46 13.20
C ALA A 67 -14.14 11.65 14.22
N ARG A 68 -14.42 10.33 14.36
CA ARG A 68 -13.63 9.42 15.17
C ARG A 68 -12.20 9.26 14.62
N ALA A 69 -12.03 9.12 13.31
CA ALA A 69 -10.70 9.05 12.69
C ALA A 69 -9.88 10.30 13.03
N ARG A 70 -10.49 11.49 12.96
CA ARG A 70 -9.85 12.75 13.32
C ARG A 70 -9.45 12.82 14.79
N ALA A 71 -10.35 12.45 15.69
CA ALA A 71 -10.06 12.40 17.12
C ALA A 71 -8.92 11.41 17.43
N ASN A 72 -8.94 10.24 16.80
CA ASN A 72 -7.90 9.21 16.98
C ASN A 72 -6.55 9.68 16.40
N PHE A 73 -6.53 10.38 15.27
CA PHE A 73 -5.31 10.94 14.69
C PHE A 73 -4.69 12.03 15.56
N ASP A 74 -5.51 12.93 16.11
CA ASP A 74 -5.02 13.97 17.03
C ASP A 74 -4.54 13.38 18.36
N ALA A 75 -5.22 12.36 18.88
CA ALA A 75 -4.75 11.61 20.03
C ALA A 75 -3.41 10.94 19.73
N LEU A 76 -3.27 10.28 18.58
CA LEU A 76 -2.03 9.59 18.19
C LEU A 76 -0.83 10.53 18.17
N LYS A 77 -0.98 11.76 17.64
CA LYS A 77 0.09 12.80 17.63
C LYS A 77 0.68 13.09 19.01
N THR A 78 -0.12 12.92 20.06
CA THR A 78 0.28 13.20 21.45
C THR A 78 0.71 11.94 22.20
N GLN A 79 0.06 10.79 21.94
CA GLN A 79 0.27 9.54 22.69
C GLN A 79 1.46 8.73 22.17
N ALA A 80 1.63 8.66 20.85
CA ALA A 80 2.90 8.33 20.24
C ALA A 80 3.56 9.68 19.97
N PRO A 81 4.69 10.05 20.61
CA PRO A 81 5.31 11.34 20.34
C PRO A 81 5.75 11.39 18.87
N LEU A 82 4.86 11.86 18.00
CA LEU A 82 5.08 11.88 16.57
C LEU A 82 6.02 13.04 16.29
N VAL A 83 7.12 12.72 15.62
CA VAL A 83 8.13 13.68 15.17
C VAL A 83 7.63 14.27 13.86
N ILE A 84 7.45 15.58 13.83
CA ILE A 84 7.35 16.34 12.58
C ILE A 84 8.76 16.74 12.20
N GLU A 85 9.20 16.28 11.04
CA GLU A 85 10.52 16.67 10.53
C GLU A 85 10.60 18.18 10.30
N ASP A 86 11.75 18.74 10.70
CA ASP A 86 12.07 20.15 10.53
C ASP A 86 12.27 20.50 9.05
N ARG A 87 12.86 19.56 8.29
CA ARG A 87 13.23 19.71 6.89
C ARG A 87 12.68 18.57 6.03
N PRO A 88 12.24 18.86 4.79
CA PRO A 88 11.84 17.83 3.84
C PRO A 88 12.97 16.82 3.59
N SER A 89 12.62 15.54 3.48
CA SER A 89 13.58 14.47 3.16
C SER A 89 12.90 13.35 2.37
N LEU A 90 13.70 12.42 1.87
CA LEU A 90 13.29 11.16 1.25
C LEU A 90 13.73 10.01 2.13
N TYR A 91 13.00 8.90 2.05
CA TYR A 91 13.26 7.73 2.89
C TYR A 91 13.44 6.50 2.03
N PHE A 92 14.27 5.58 2.49
CA PHE A 92 14.31 4.23 1.94
C PHE A 92 13.50 3.33 2.85
N TYR A 93 12.61 2.53 2.27
CA TYR A 93 11.79 1.56 2.99
C TYR A 93 12.07 0.16 2.45
N ARG A 94 12.52 -0.72 3.32
CA ARG A 94 12.77 -2.12 3.04
C ARG A 94 11.72 -3.00 3.70
N LEU A 95 11.25 -3.96 2.90
CA LEU A 95 10.37 -5.05 3.30
C LEU A 95 11.10 -6.36 3.04
N ARG A 96 11.17 -7.25 4.03
CA ARG A 96 11.64 -8.63 3.84
C ARG A 96 10.57 -9.61 4.31
N MET A 97 10.18 -10.52 3.41
CA MET A 97 9.19 -11.57 3.64
C MET A 97 9.80 -12.91 3.24
N GLY A 98 10.17 -13.72 4.24
CA GLY A 98 10.96 -14.94 4.00
C GLY A 98 12.30 -14.59 3.36
N GLU A 99 12.60 -15.22 2.23
CA GLU A 99 13.81 -14.97 1.44
C GLU A 99 13.71 -13.76 0.50
N HIS A 100 12.50 -13.23 0.26
CA HIS A 100 12.29 -12.09 -0.63
C HIS A 100 12.54 -10.78 0.11
N GLU A 101 13.29 -9.87 -0.50
CA GLU A 101 13.56 -8.54 0.01
C GLU A 101 13.44 -7.51 -1.12
N GLN A 102 12.84 -6.36 -0.79
CA GLN A 102 12.75 -5.22 -1.70
C GLN A 102 12.93 -3.91 -0.93
N THR A 103 13.65 -2.96 -1.54
CA THR A 103 13.90 -1.63 -1.00
C THR A 103 13.37 -0.58 -1.96
N GLY A 104 12.41 0.22 -1.50
CA GLY A 104 11.80 1.30 -2.27
C GLY A 104 12.07 2.66 -1.66
N ILE A 105 11.73 3.72 -2.40
CA ILE A 105 11.92 5.10 -1.98
C ILE A 105 10.57 5.70 -1.62
N ALA A 106 10.42 6.12 -0.36
CA ALA A 106 9.28 6.86 0.11
C ALA A 106 9.48 8.37 -0.10
N GLY A 107 8.50 8.99 -0.76
CA GLY A 107 8.44 10.42 -1.04
C GLY A 107 7.04 10.83 -1.45
N THR A 108 6.87 12.07 -1.90
CA THR A 108 5.62 12.49 -2.52
C THR A 108 5.76 12.63 -4.03
N PHE A 109 4.69 12.28 -4.74
CA PHE A 109 4.63 12.18 -6.19
C PHE A 109 3.54 13.09 -6.73
N SER A 110 3.75 13.66 -7.90
CA SER A 110 2.88 14.72 -8.43
C SER A 110 1.50 14.17 -8.84
N VAL A 111 0.44 14.87 -8.42
CA VAL A 111 -0.92 14.62 -8.93
C VAL A 111 -1.00 14.97 -10.42
N ASP A 112 -0.30 16.01 -10.87
CA ASP A 112 -0.27 16.37 -12.29
C ASP A 112 0.37 15.26 -13.15
N GLU A 113 1.41 14.58 -12.63
CA GLU A 113 2.03 13.43 -13.32
C GLU A 113 1.11 12.20 -13.36
N TYR A 114 0.27 12.02 -12.35
CA TYR A 114 -0.78 11.01 -12.33
C TYR A 114 -1.91 11.31 -13.32
N GLU A 115 -2.30 12.57 -13.45
CA GLU A 115 -3.32 13.03 -14.40
C GLU A 115 -2.80 13.00 -15.85
N ALA A 116 -1.51 13.29 -16.06
CA ALA A 116 -0.85 13.29 -17.36
C ALA A 116 -0.32 11.91 -17.81
N ASP A 117 -0.68 10.83 -17.11
CA ASP A 117 -0.24 9.46 -17.38
C ASP A 117 1.30 9.28 -17.41
N VAL A 118 2.05 10.09 -16.67
CA VAL A 118 3.47 9.81 -16.36
C VAL A 118 3.54 8.73 -15.27
N ILE A 119 2.62 8.78 -14.32
CA ILE A 119 2.33 7.68 -13.38
C ILE A 119 1.21 6.83 -14.00
N LYS A 120 1.58 5.67 -14.51
CA LYS A 120 0.73 4.78 -15.30
C LYS A 120 -0.28 4.05 -14.42
N LYS A 121 -1.53 4.07 -14.88
CA LYS A 121 -2.68 3.35 -14.30
C LYS A 121 -2.96 2.10 -15.15
N HIS A 122 -3.34 1.00 -14.51
CA HIS A 122 -3.76 -0.23 -15.19
C HIS A 122 -5.04 -0.84 -14.61
N GLU A 123 -5.67 -0.18 -13.64
CA GLU A 123 -6.94 -0.57 -13.02
C GLU A 123 -7.93 0.59 -13.04
N ARG A 124 -9.22 0.27 -13.15
CA ARG A 124 -10.30 1.24 -12.93
C ARG A 124 -10.64 1.30 -11.44
N THR A 125 -10.80 2.51 -10.93
CA THR A 125 -11.25 2.73 -9.57
C THR A 125 -12.76 2.65 -9.44
N ARG A 126 -13.23 2.43 -8.21
CA ARG A 126 -14.65 2.37 -7.84
C ARG A 126 -14.99 3.59 -7.02
N ARG A 127 -16.16 4.17 -7.30
CA ARG A 127 -16.57 5.47 -6.75
C ARG A 127 -16.73 5.44 -5.23
N ASP A 128 -17.31 4.39 -4.69
CA ASP A 128 -17.50 4.15 -3.25
C ASP A 128 -16.17 4.18 -2.49
N LYS A 129 -15.17 3.43 -2.98
CA LYS A 129 -13.81 3.41 -2.40
C LYS A 129 -13.13 4.76 -2.48
N GLU A 130 -13.30 5.47 -3.59
CA GLU A 130 -12.72 6.80 -3.73
C GLU A 130 -13.38 7.84 -2.82
N ASP A 131 -14.71 7.81 -2.67
CA ASP A 131 -15.48 8.74 -1.84
C ASP A 131 -15.03 8.63 -0.38
N ASP A 132 -14.93 7.39 0.12
CA ASP A 132 -14.46 7.09 1.47
C ASP A 132 -13.03 7.60 1.72
N ARG A 133 -12.07 7.27 0.84
CA ARG A 133 -10.67 7.71 1.02
C ARG A 133 -10.46 9.21 0.79
N THR A 134 -11.21 9.83 -0.13
CA THR A 134 -11.17 11.29 -0.33
C THR A 134 -11.63 12.01 0.93
N ARG A 135 -12.75 11.56 1.51
CA ARG A 135 -13.29 12.12 2.75
C ARG A 135 -12.33 11.96 3.92
N HIS A 136 -11.65 10.82 4.02
CA HIS A 136 -10.62 10.59 5.03
C HIS A 136 -9.46 11.60 4.93
N ILE A 137 -8.96 11.86 3.72
CA ILE A 137 -7.90 12.85 3.47
C ILE A 137 -8.35 14.27 3.85
N ILE A 138 -9.56 14.65 3.45
CA ILE A 138 -10.11 15.99 3.72
C ILE A 138 -10.29 16.23 5.22
N GLU A 139 -10.86 15.24 5.92
CA GLU A 139 -11.16 15.32 7.35
C GLU A 139 -9.86 15.38 8.18
N LEU A 140 -8.89 14.52 7.85
CA LEU A 140 -7.63 14.44 8.60
C LEU A 140 -6.62 15.52 8.22
N ARG A 141 -6.75 16.12 7.03
CA ARG A 141 -5.69 16.92 6.40
C ARG A 141 -4.37 16.17 6.32
N ALA A 142 -4.45 14.87 6.06
CA ALA A 142 -3.30 13.97 5.97
C ALA A 142 -3.59 12.82 5.01
N GLN A 143 -2.55 12.32 4.35
CA GLN A 143 -2.63 11.11 3.54
C GLN A 143 -2.24 9.92 4.40
N THR A 144 -3.17 8.97 4.54
CA THR A 144 -3.06 7.80 5.42
C THR A 144 -2.89 6.50 4.64
N GLY A 145 -2.90 6.56 3.31
CA GLY A 145 -2.74 5.41 2.42
C GLY A 145 -1.58 5.62 1.46
N VAL A 146 -0.44 5.01 1.78
CA VAL A 146 0.77 5.04 0.95
C VAL A 146 0.54 4.24 -0.33
N VAL A 147 0.79 4.83 -1.51
CA VAL A 147 0.67 4.12 -2.79
C VAL A 147 1.92 3.26 -3.04
N PHE A 148 1.76 2.08 -3.64
CA PHE A 148 2.87 1.27 -4.15
C PHE A 148 3.10 1.62 -5.61
N LEU A 149 4.24 2.25 -5.89
CA LEU A 149 4.71 2.51 -7.24
C LEU A 149 5.85 1.55 -7.61
N THR A 150 5.99 1.24 -8.89
CA THR A 150 7.17 0.57 -9.44
C THR A 150 7.75 1.36 -10.61
N TYR A 151 9.03 1.17 -10.87
CA TYR A 151 9.78 1.84 -11.93
C TYR A 151 10.89 0.94 -12.45
N LYS A 152 11.37 1.22 -13.67
CA LYS A 152 12.51 0.50 -14.24
C LYS A 152 13.77 0.78 -13.43
N SER A 153 14.43 -0.27 -12.94
CA SER A 153 15.66 -0.23 -12.15
C SER A 153 16.69 0.76 -12.71
N SER A 154 17.35 1.50 -11.83
CA SER A 154 18.30 2.55 -12.20
C SER A 154 19.56 2.46 -11.34
N ALA A 155 20.70 2.18 -11.97
CA ALA A 155 21.98 2.06 -11.28
C ALA A 155 22.34 3.30 -10.43
N GLY A 156 21.94 4.50 -10.86
CA GLY A 156 22.15 5.72 -10.08
C GLY A 156 21.32 5.74 -8.80
N VAL A 157 20.07 5.29 -8.87
CA VAL A 157 19.20 5.15 -7.70
C VAL A 157 19.70 4.03 -6.78
N ASP A 158 20.13 2.90 -7.35
CA ASP A 158 20.62 1.74 -6.60
C ASP A 158 21.88 2.07 -5.80
N ALA A 159 22.81 2.83 -6.40
CA ALA A 159 24.01 3.30 -5.71
C ALA A 159 23.69 4.17 -4.49
N ILE A 160 22.69 5.06 -4.60
CA ILE A 160 22.24 5.89 -3.48
C ILE A 160 21.57 5.02 -2.41
N ALA A 161 20.71 4.08 -2.81
CA ALA A 161 20.05 3.15 -1.90
C ALA A 161 21.07 2.34 -1.08
N GLN A 162 22.12 1.82 -1.72
CA GLN A 162 23.19 1.09 -1.05
C GLN A 162 23.92 1.95 -0.02
N ARG A 163 24.27 3.20 -0.36
CA ARG A 163 24.94 4.11 0.58
C ARG A 163 24.05 4.46 1.77
N VAL A 164 22.80 4.82 1.53
CA VAL A 164 21.86 5.23 2.60
C VAL A 164 21.55 4.06 3.53
N THR A 165 21.32 2.86 2.97
CA THR A 165 20.96 1.67 3.76
C THR A 165 22.14 0.98 4.45
N ALA A 166 23.39 1.42 4.18
CA ALA A 166 24.56 1.01 4.95
C ALA A 166 24.70 1.76 6.29
N GLY A 167 23.94 2.86 6.48
CA GLY A 167 23.87 3.59 7.74
C GLY A 167 22.83 3.02 8.71
N ASP A 168 22.67 3.72 9.84
CA ASP A 168 21.71 3.34 10.88
C ASP A 168 20.27 3.57 10.42
N ALA A 169 19.43 2.54 10.59
CA ALA A 169 18.01 2.63 10.30
C ALA A 169 17.28 3.47 11.36
N LEU A 170 16.31 4.29 10.92
CA LEU A 170 15.38 4.97 11.81
C LEU A 170 14.42 3.98 12.49
N TYR A 171 13.98 2.98 11.74
CA TYR A 171 13.16 1.87 12.23
C TYR A 171 13.75 0.57 11.71
N ASP A 172 13.76 -0.44 12.56
CA ASP A 172 14.19 -1.80 12.24
C ASP A 172 13.42 -2.75 13.19
N PHE A 173 12.37 -3.40 12.68
CA PHE A 173 11.56 -4.31 13.46
C PHE A 173 10.83 -5.35 12.59
N THR A 174 10.44 -6.46 13.19
CA THR A 174 9.57 -7.46 12.58
C THR A 174 8.16 -7.31 13.12
N ALA A 175 7.17 -7.22 12.22
CA ALA A 175 5.76 -7.16 12.58
C ALA A 175 5.20 -8.55 12.92
N ASP A 176 3.99 -8.60 13.49
CA ASP A 176 3.36 -9.85 13.93
C ASP A 176 3.07 -10.84 12.79
N ASP A 177 2.99 -10.35 11.55
CA ASP A 177 2.84 -11.17 10.34
C ASP A 177 4.17 -11.78 9.83
N GLY A 178 5.27 -11.51 10.52
CA GLY A 178 6.60 -12.00 10.19
C GLY A 178 7.36 -11.17 9.15
N VAL A 179 6.76 -10.09 8.64
CA VAL A 179 7.44 -9.18 7.71
C VAL A 179 8.42 -8.30 8.49
N HIS A 180 9.67 -8.27 8.03
CA HIS A 180 10.68 -7.37 8.56
C HIS A 180 10.64 -6.03 7.82
N HIS A 181 10.61 -4.95 8.59
CA HIS A 181 10.49 -3.58 8.13
C HIS A 181 11.71 -2.78 8.59
N ALA A 182 12.38 -2.13 7.64
CA ALA A 182 13.44 -1.19 7.94
C ALA A 182 13.28 0.11 7.15
N VAL A 183 13.55 1.24 7.79
CA VAL A 183 13.41 2.57 7.19
C VAL A 183 14.65 3.41 7.48
N TRP A 184 15.19 4.05 6.45
CA TRP A 184 16.30 4.99 6.54
C TRP A 184 15.88 6.36 6.03
N ARG A 185 16.49 7.40 6.56
CA ARG A 185 16.31 8.77 6.08
C ARG A 185 17.54 9.18 5.27
N ALA A 186 17.33 9.69 4.07
CA ALA A 186 18.41 10.27 3.28
C ALA A 186 18.85 11.62 3.87
N SER A 187 20.17 11.87 3.90
CA SER A 187 20.71 13.21 4.15
C SER A 187 20.26 14.19 3.06
N ASP A 188 20.43 15.50 3.30
CA ASP A 188 20.04 16.52 2.32
C ASP A 188 20.76 16.33 0.97
N ALA A 189 22.05 15.97 1.01
CA ALA A 189 22.85 15.72 -0.18
C ALA A 189 22.35 14.48 -0.95
N GLU A 190 22.08 13.39 -0.24
CA GLU A 190 21.54 12.16 -0.84
C GLU A 190 20.14 12.37 -1.39
N ALA A 191 19.29 13.13 -0.70
CA ALA A 191 17.95 13.45 -1.18
C ALA A 191 17.99 14.29 -2.47
N MET A 192 18.89 15.28 -2.56
CA MET A 192 19.08 16.07 -3.79
C MET A 192 19.60 15.22 -4.95
N GLU A 193 20.58 14.35 -4.70
CA GLU A 193 21.09 13.41 -5.69
C GLU A 193 19.99 12.45 -6.16
N LEU A 194 19.19 11.95 -5.22
CA LEU A 194 18.08 11.04 -5.52
C LEU A 194 17.02 11.71 -6.40
N VAL A 195 16.64 12.95 -6.11
CA VAL A 195 15.72 13.72 -6.98
C VAL A 195 16.28 13.83 -8.41
N ALA A 196 17.57 14.11 -8.56
CA ALA A 196 18.20 14.24 -9.86
C ALA A 196 18.28 12.92 -10.64
N GLU A 197 18.62 11.81 -9.98
CA GLU A 197 18.63 10.48 -10.60
C GLU A 197 17.21 10.00 -10.94
N PHE A 198 16.25 10.24 -10.06
CA PHE A 198 14.86 9.84 -10.27
C PHE A 198 14.20 10.58 -11.44
N ALA A 199 14.57 11.85 -11.67
CA ALA A 199 14.11 12.64 -12.80
C ALA A 199 14.51 12.06 -14.18
N LYS A 200 15.42 11.07 -14.23
CA LYS A 200 15.78 10.34 -15.45
C LYS A 200 14.82 9.19 -15.76
N ILE A 201 13.98 8.79 -14.80
CA ILE A 201 13.00 7.71 -14.96
C ILE A 201 11.84 8.22 -15.82
N PRO A 202 11.49 7.53 -16.93
CA PRO A 202 10.50 8.03 -17.86
C PRO A 202 9.08 8.00 -17.33
N ALA A 203 8.73 6.96 -16.56
CA ALA A 203 7.41 6.72 -16.04
C ALA A 203 7.45 5.87 -14.77
N LEU A 204 6.41 6.01 -13.95
CA LEU A 204 6.11 5.13 -12.82
C LEU A 204 4.88 4.31 -13.15
N TYR A 205 4.68 3.21 -12.43
CA TYR A 205 3.51 2.35 -12.58
C TYR A 205 2.91 2.13 -11.20
N ILE A 206 1.61 2.32 -11.04
CA ILE A 206 0.92 1.97 -9.81
C ILE A 206 0.82 0.46 -9.76
N ALA A 207 1.54 -0.19 -8.84
CA ALA A 207 1.43 -1.63 -8.61
C ALA A 207 0.28 -1.95 -7.64
N ASP A 208 0.05 -1.07 -6.67
CA ASP A 208 -1.09 -1.13 -5.75
C ASP A 208 -1.44 0.28 -5.26
N GLY A 209 -2.73 0.54 -5.03
CA GLY A 209 -3.22 1.81 -4.52
C GLY A 209 -3.81 2.77 -5.57
N HIS A 210 -4.39 2.28 -6.67
CA HIS A 210 -5.09 3.11 -7.66
C HIS A 210 -6.19 3.96 -7.01
N HIS A 211 -6.96 3.39 -6.07
CA HIS A 211 -7.96 4.14 -5.31
C HIS A 211 -7.33 5.26 -4.46
N ARG A 212 -6.18 5.00 -3.82
CA ARG A 212 -5.45 5.98 -3.00
C ARG A 212 -4.96 7.16 -3.86
N ALA A 213 -4.37 6.89 -5.02
CA ALA A 213 -3.94 7.91 -5.97
C ALA A 213 -5.13 8.73 -6.52
N ALA A 214 -6.21 8.06 -6.93
CA ALA A 214 -7.42 8.72 -7.41
C ALA A 214 -8.06 9.61 -6.33
N SER A 215 -8.15 9.14 -5.09
CA SER A 215 -8.64 9.92 -3.96
C SER A 215 -7.76 11.12 -3.63
N ALA A 216 -6.44 11.01 -3.78
CA ALA A 216 -5.56 12.17 -3.62
C ALA A 216 -5.81 13.24 -4.70
N ALA A 217 -6.00 12.85 -5.96
CA ALA A 217 -6.36 13.77 -7.04
C ALA A 217 -7.71 14.46 -6.79
N ARG A 218 -8.71 13.71 -6.30
CA ARG A 218 -10.01 14.26 -5.91
C ARG A 218 -9.91 15.21 -4.72
N ALA A 219 -9.17 14.83 -3.68
CA ALA A 219 -8.93 15.69 -2.52
C ALA A 219 -8.23 16.99 -2.94
N ARG A 220 -7.27 16.96 -3.87
CA ARG A 220 -6.65 18.17 -4.45
C ARG A 220 -7.70 19.11 -5.03
N ALA A 221 -8.63 18.59 -5.82
CA ALA A 221 -9.69 19.39 -6.43
C ALA A 221 -10.61 20.03 -5.37
N GLU A 222 -11.00 19.28 -4.33
CA GLU A 222 -11.87 19.78 -3.25
C GLU A 222 -11.18 20.79 -2.32
N LEU A 223 -9.87 20.65 -2.14
CA LEU A 223 -9.05 21.55 -1.31
C LEU A 223 -8.57 22.80 -2.06
N LYS A 224 -8.85 22.92 -3.36
CA LYS A 224 -8.41 24.06 -4.18
C LYS A 224 -8.90 25.39 -3.60
N GLY A 225 -7.96 26.33 -3.44
CA GLY A 225 -8.25 27.67 -2.90
C GLY A 225 -8.36 27.75 -1.38
N GLN A 226 -8.20 26.63 -0.67
CA GLN A 226 -8.09 26.62 0.79
C GLN A 226 -6.64 26.90 1.24
N PRO A 227 -6.43 27.29 2.52
CA PRO A 227 -5.10 27.27 3.12
C PRO A 227 -4.44 25.89 2.96
N ASP A 228 -3.13 25.87 2.72
CA ASP A 228 -2.31 24.67 2.54
C ASP A 228 -2.68 23.76 1.35
N ALA A 229 -3.51 24.23 0.41
CA ALA A 229 -3.85 23.50 -0.81
C ALA A 229 -2.62 23.09 -1.65
N ALA A 230 -1.47 23.75 -1.49
CA ALA A 230 -0.25 23.35 -2.17
C ALA A 230 0.20 21.93 -1.79
N ALA A 231 -0.03 21.50 -0.55
CA ALA A 231 0.35 20.16 -0.09
C ALA A 231 -0.45 19.04 -0.78
N SER A 232 -1.67 19.33 -1.26
CA SER A 232 -2.50 18.35 -1.99
C SER A 232 -2.11 18.18 -3.46
N ASN A 233 -1.14 18.93 -3.97
CA ASN A 233 -0.59 18.73 -5.33
C ASN A 233 0.25 17.45 -5.46
N SER A 234 0.48 16.73 -4.37
CA SER A 234 1.26 15.50 -4.36
C SER A 234 0.62 14.42 -3.49
N PHE A 235 1.00 13.17 -3.69
CA PHE A 235 0.61 12.05 -2.85
C PHE A 235 1.78 11.21 -2.38
N ILE A 236 1.70 10.70 -1.16
CA ILE A 236 2.72 9.82 -0.58
C ILE A 236 2.68 8.44 -1.23
N ALA A 237 3.86 7.97 -1.64
CA ALA A 237 4.04 6.64 -2.18
C ALA A 237 5.41 6.09 -1.81
N VAL A 238 5.58 4.77 -2.00
CA VAL A 238 6.88 4.13 -2.03
C VAL A 238 7.09 3.55 -3.43
N ALA A 239 8.16 3.96 -4.10
CA ALA A 239 8.53 3.47 -5.41
C ALA A 239 9.60 2.37 -5.30
N PHE A 240 9.30 1.15 -5.75
CA PHE A 240 10.22 0.01 -5.76
C PHE A 240 10.74 -0.27 -7.18
N PRO A 241 12.04 -0.62 -7.35
CA PRO A 241 12.56 -0.96 -8.67
C PRO A 241 11.98 -2.30 -9.14
N ASP A 242 11.71 -2.41 -10.44
CA ASP A 242 11.03 -3.56 -11.06
C ASP A 242 11.77 -4.88 -10.90
N ASP A 243 13.10 -4.85 -10.81
CA ASP A 243 13.96 -6.01 -10.57
C ASP A 243 13.92 -6.56 -9.13
N GLN A 244 13.30 -5.83 -8.19
CA GLN A 244 13.05 -6.27 -6.81
C GLN A 244 11.57 -6.57 -6.54
N VAL A 245 10.66 -6.22 -7.45
CA VAL A 245 9.23 -6.48 -7.25
C VAL A 245 8.91 -7.92 -7.64
N GLN A 246 8.26 -8.65 -6.73
CA GLN A 246 7.76 -9.98 -7.01
C GLN A 246 6.27 -9.94 -7.37
N ILE A 247 5.91 -10.53 -8.51
CA ILE A 247 4.51 -10.71 -8.92
C ILE A 247 4.08 -12.13 -8.54
N LEU A 248 3.14 -12.23 -7.60
CA LEU A 248 2.59 -13.50 -7.10
C LEU A 248 1.23 -13.83 -7.76
N PRO A 249 0.88 -15.12 -7.89
CA PRO A 249 -0.40 -15.52 -8.45
C PRO A 249 -1.57 -15.13 -7.53
N TYR A 250 -2.72 -14.80 -8.13
CA TYR A 250 -3.97 -14.64 -7.40
C TYR A 250 -4.67 -15.98 -7.22
N HIS A 251 -4.75 -16.47 -5.99
CA HIS A 251 -5.55 -17.65 -5.67
C HIS A 251 -7.02 -17.26 -5.50
N ARG A 252 -7.92 -18.08 -6.05
CA ARG A 252 -9.38 -17.93 -5.92
C ARG A 252 -9.95 -19.15 -5.22
N THR A 253 -10.77 -18.92 -4.20
CA THR A 253 -11.49 -19.99 -3.50
C THR A 253 -12.94 -19.97 -3.94
N VAL A 254 -13.43 -21.11 -4.43
CA VAL A 254 -14.84 -21.31 -4.77
C VAL A 254 -15.51 -22.05 -3.61
N LYS A 255 -16.59 -21.47 -3.05
CA LYS A 255 -17.21 -21.95 -1.80
C LYS A 255 -17.93 -23.28 -1.94
N ASP A 256 -18.52 -23.53 -3.11
CA ASP A 256 -19.26 -24.73 -3.42
C ASP A 256 -19.22 -25.02 -4.93
N LEU A 257 -19.67 -26.20 -5.33
CA LEU A 257 -19.74 -26.62 -6.73
C LEU A 257 -21.13 -26.43 -7.34
N ALA A 258 -21.92 -25.50 -6.77
CA ALA A 258 -23.32 -25.24 -7.07
C ALA A 258 -24.17 -26.53 -7.02
N GLY A 259 -23.99 -27.31 -5.95
CA GLY A 259 -24.72 -28.57 -5.71
C GLY A 259 -24.20 -29.79 -6.49
N ARG A 260 -23.14 -29.65 -7.30
CA ARG A 260 -22.52 -30.78 -8.01
C ARG A 260 -21.60 -31.59 -7.10
N ALA A 261 -21.51 -32.89 -7.39
CA ALA A 261 -20.40 -33.72 -6.91
C ALA A 261 -19.09 -33.32 -7.64
N PRO A 262 -17.91 -33.49 -7.03
CA PRO A 262 -16.62 -33.17 -7.67
C PRO A 262 -16.42 -33.81 -9.03
N GLU A 263 -16.86 -35.06 -9.19
CA GLU A 263 -16.75 -35.82 -10.45
C GLU A 263 -17.61 -35.19 -11.54
N GLN A 264 -18.86 -34.84 -11.23
CA GLN A 264 -19.77 -34.16 -12.15
C GLN A 264 -19.22 -32.79 -12.56
N PHE A 265 -18.63 -32.05 -11.62
CA PHE A 265 -17.99 -30.76 -11.92
C PHE A 265 -16.82 -30.94 -12.89
N LEU A 266 -15.95 -31.94 -12.68
CA LEU A 266 -14.84 -32.22 -13.59
C LEU A 266 -15.32 -32.65 -14.98
N GLU A 267 -16.39 -33.44 -15.08
CA GLU A 267 -17.01 -33.78 -16.36
C GLU A 267 -17.52 -32.55 -17.11
N ASP A 268 -18.24 -31.66 -16.40
CA ASP A 268 -18.74 -30.42 -16.97
C ASP A 268 -17.59 -29.51 -17.41
N LEU A 269 -16.52 -29.39 -16.60
CA LEU A 269 -15.36 -28.57 -16.89
C LEU A 269 -14.58 -29.07 -18.12
N ARG A 270 -14.45 -30.40 -18.29
CA ARG A 270 -13.80 -31.00 -19.47
C ARG A 270 -14.52 -30.74 -20.78
N ARG A 271 -15.79 -30.30 -20.74
CA ARG A 271 -16.53 -29.88 -21.93
C ARG A 271 -16.16 -28.48 -22.40
N VAL A 272 -15.52 -27.67 -21.56
CA VAL A 272 -15.16 -26.28 -21.87
C VAL A 272 -13.66 -26.05 -21.98
N ALA A 273 -12.83 -26.87 -21.33
CA ALA A 273 -11.37 -26.78 -21.39
C ALA A 273 -10.71 -28.16 -21.18
N PRO A 274 -9.50 -28.40 -21.71
CA PRO A 274 -8.69 -29.55 -21.34
C PRO A 274 -8.39 -29.56 -19.84
N VAL A 275 -8.64 -30.70 -19.18
CA VAL A 275 -8.34 -30.88 -17.74
C VAL A 275 -7.55 -32.15 -17.52
N ALA A 276 -6.37 -32.02 -16.91
CA ALA A 276 -5.50 -33.13 -16.55
C ALA A 276 -5.15 -33.12 -15.05
N GLY A 277 -4.57 -34.21 -14.55
CA GLY A 277 -3.91 -34.19 -13.24
C GLY A 277 -2.67 -33.30 -13.30
N GLY A 278 -2.43 -32.52 -12.25
CA GLY A 278 -1.41 -31.46 -12.30
C GLY A 278 -0.78 -31.14 -10.96
N SER A 279 -0.16 -29.96 -10.87
CA SER A 279 0.55 -29.48 -9.69
C SER A 279 -0.10 -28.21 -9.13
N ALA A 280 0.35 -27.78 -7.95
CA ALA A 280 -0.07 -26.53 -7.31
C ALA A 280 0.36 -25.27 -8.08
N THR A 281 1.27 -25.41 -9.04
CA THR A 281 1.84 -24.31 -9.81
C THR A 281 1.63 -24.54 -11.30
N PRO A 282 1.11 -23.55 -12.04
CA PRO A 282 1.00 -23.64 -13.50
C PRO A 282 2.37 -23.75 -14.16
N GLY A 283 2.50 -24.60 -15.18
CA GLY A 283 3.74 -24.83 -15.92
C GLY A 283 4.03 -23.79 -17.00
N HIS A 284 3.01 -23.11 -17.53
CA HIS A 284 3.17 -22.08 -18.57
C HIS A 284 2.03 -21.06 -18.57
N GLN A 285 2.21 -19.98 -19.34
CA GLN A 285 1.17 -19.00 -19.60
C GLN A 285 -0.04 -19.66 -20.29
N GLY A 286 -1.25 -19.33 -19.83
CA GLY A 286 -2.49 -19.97 -20.30
C GLY A 286 -2.93 -21.13 -19.41
N GLU A 287 -2.09 -21.60 -18.50
CA GLU A 287 -2.42 -22.71 -17.61
C GLU A 287 -2.95 -22.23 -16.24
N VAL A 288 -3.93 -22.93 -15.68
CA VAL A 288 -4.49 -22.70 -14.33
C VAL A 288 -4.42 -23.97 -13.50
N SER A 289 -3.84 -23.88 -12.30
CA SER A 289 -3.87 -24.93 -11.29
C SER A 289 -5.16 -24.86 -10.46
N MET A 290 -5.83 -26.00 -10.32
CA MET A 290 -7.06 -26.14 -9.54
C MET A 290 -6.91 -27.26 -8.50
N TYR A 291 -7.16 -26.95 -7.23
CA TYR A 291 -7.29 -27.97 -6.18
C TYR A 291 -8.75 -28.35 -5.98
N LEU A 292 -9.07 -29.64 -6.11
CA LEU A 292 -10.42 -30.15 -5.96
C LEU A 292 -10.39 -31.53 -5.31
N ALA A 293 -11.21 -31.73 -4.27
CA ALA A 293 -11.39 -33.02 -3.60
C ALA A 293 -10.07 -33.74 -3.25
N GLY A 294 -9.11 -33.00 -2.69
CA GLY A 294 -7.82 -33.57 -2.24
C GLY A 294 -6.77 -33.71 -3.34
N ARG A 295 -7.02 -33.24 -4.56
CA ARG A 295 -6.13 -33.46 -5.72
C ARG A 295 -5.93 -32.19 -6.53
N TRP A 296 -4.74 -32.09 -7.13
CA TRP A 296 -4.39 -31.03 -8.07
C TRP A 296 -4.72 -31.42 -9.50
N TYR A 297 -5.31 -30.47 -10.20
CA TYR A 297 -5.64 -30.51 -11.61
C TYR A 297 -5.04 -29.29 -12.30
N VAL A 298 -4.82 -29.43 -13.59
CA VAL A 298 -4.39 -28.37 -14.50
C VAL A 298 -5.47 -28.17 -15.55
N ILE A 299 -5.76 -26.91 -15.86
CA ILE A 299 -6.71 -26.47 -16.87
C ILE A 299 -5.94 -25.62 -17.88
N ASP A 300 -6.01 -25.95 -19.17
CA ASP A 300 -5.38 -25.19 -20.26
C ASP A 300 -6.41 -24.25 -20.90
N LEU A 301 -6.14 -22.93 -20.94
CA LEU A 301 -7.08 -21.87 -21.37
C LEU A 301 -6.91 -21.42 -22.81
#